data_AF-B8GH59-F1
#
_entry.id   AF-B8GH59-F1
#
_cell.length_a   1.000
_cell.length_b   1.000
_cell.length_c   1.000
_cell.angle_alpha   90.00
_cell.angle_beta   90.00
_cell.angle_gamma   90.00
#
_symmetry.space_group_name_H-M   'P 1'
#
loop_
_entity.id
_entity.type
_entity.pdbx_description
1 polymer ?
#
loop_
_entity_poly.entity_id
_entity_poly.type
_entity_poly.pdbx_seq_one_letter_code
_entity_poly.pdbx_strand_id
1 'polypeptide(L)'
;MNGIPPAFRNGRFIVTLTAALCLILLAIVLKNVLHVPATQLSSDMILYIILYTGFIVSFQFTDNALPISSTQTKIWTAVSILMTLGIIAVYAI
;
A
#
# COMPACT_ATOMS: atom_id res chain seq x y z
N MET A 1 11.44 -7.16 -32.28
CA MET A 1 10.41 -7.58 -31.31
C MET A 1 10.70 -6.87 -30.00
N ASN A 2 10.06 -5.72 -29.75
CA ASN A 2 10.32 -4.91 -28.57
C ASN A 2 9.60 -5.54 -27.37
N GLY A 3 10.35 -6.24 -26.53
CA GLY A 3 9.89 -6.78 -25.25
C GLY A 3 9.75 -5.66 -24.24
N ILE A 4 8.63 -4.94 -24.27
CA ILE A 4 8.22 -4.07 -23.17
C ILE A 4 7.60 -5.01 -22.12
N PRO A 5 8.14 -5.08 -20.89
CA PRO A 5 7.55 -5.94 -19.87
C PRO A 5 6.09 -5.53 -19.62
N PRO A 6 5.17 -6.48 -19.37
CA PRO A 6 3.75 -6.22 -19.14
C PRO A 6 3.44 -5.34 -17.90
N ALA A 7 4.47 -4.83 -17.23
CA ALA A 7 4.41 -3.89 -16.12
C ALA A 7 3.86 -2.50 -16.50
N PHE A 8 3.81 -2.14 -17.79
CA PHE A 8 3.27 -0.86 -18.26
C PHE A 8 1.73 -0.86 -18.41
N ARG A 9 1.02 -1.61 -17.56
CA ARG A 9 -0.42 -1.44 -17.38
C ARG A 9 -0.59 -0.30 -16.38
N ASN A 10 -0.81 0.94 -16.86
CA ASN A 10 -0.86 2.18 -16.07
C ASN A 10 -1.56 2.04 -14.70
N GLY A 11 -2.69 1.33 -14.62
CA GLY A 11 -3.41 1.12 -13.35
C GLY A 11 -2.64 0.32 -12.30
N ARG A 12 -1.80 -0.64 -12.73
CA ARG A 12 -0.97 -1.47 -11.85
C ARG A 12 0.17 -0.68 -11.23
N PHE A 13 0.78 0.20 -12.02
CA PHE A 13 1.86 1.07 -11.56
C PHE A 13 1.37 2.10 -10.54
N ILE A 14 0.17 2.66 -10.75
CA ILE A 14 -0.43 3.64 -9.85
C ILE A 14 -0.73 3.06 -8.47
N VAL A 15 -1.26 1.83 -8.38
CA VAL A 15 -1.58 1.20 -7.08
C VAL A 15 -0.30 0.93 -6.28
N THR A 16 0.74 0.40 -6.92
CA THR A 16 2.03 0.14 -6.25
C THR A 16 2.69 1.43 -5.77
N LEU A 17 2.69 2.49 -6.59
CA LEU A 17 3.20 3.81 -6.20
C LEU A 17 2.41 4.38 -5.02
N THR A 18 1.08 4.30 -5.08
CA THR A 18 0.21 4.83 -4.03
C THR A 18 0.42 4.08 -2.72
N ALA A 19 0.55 2.75 -2.77
CA ALA A 19 0.88 1.92 -1.63
C ALA A 19 2.24 2.30 -1.00
N ALA A 20 3.28 2.45 -1.83
CA ALA A 20 4.60 2.86 -1.37
C ALA A 20 4.58 4.26 -0.72
N LEU A 21 3.89 5.22 -1.36
CA LEU A 21 3.69 6.56 -0.80
C LEU A 21 2.91 6.50 0.52
N CYS A 22 1.89 5.65 0.64
CA CYS A 22 1.12 5.46 1.86
C CYS A 22 1.99 4.95 3.01
N LEU A 23 2.85 3.96 2.76
CA LEU A 23 3.79 3.45 3.75
C LEU A 23 4.79 4.51 4.22
N ILE A 24 5.32 5.31 3.28
CA ILE A 24 6.24 6.40 3.61
C ILE A 24 5.53 7.46 4.45
N LEU A 25 4.31 7.86 4.06
CA LEU A 25 3.53 8.84 4.81
C LEU A 25 3.24 8.34 6.22
N LEU A 26 2.86 7.07 6.35
CA LEU A 26 2.59 6.43 7.64
C LEU A 26 3.85 6.45 8.53
N ALA A 27 5.02 6.11 7.99
CA ALA A 27 6.30 6.21 8.69
C ALA A 27 6.55 7.62 9.27
N ILE A 28 6.32 8.64 8.44
CA ILE A 28 6.52 10.04 8.79
C ILE A 28 5.54 10.47 9.88
N VAL A 29 4.26 10.09 9.75
CA VAL A 29 3.21 10.44 10.71
C VAL A 29 3.48 9.80 12.07
N LEU A 30 3.69 8.49 12.14
CA LEU A 30 3.91 7.83 13.44
C LEU A 30 5.18 8.35 14.15
N LYS A 31 6.24 8.66 13.40
CA LYS A 31 7.48 9.19 13.98
C LYS A 31 7.38 10.66 14.40
N ASN A 32 6.83 11.52 13.53
CA ASN A 32 6.83 12.97 13.77
C ASN A 32 5.61 13.48 14.54
N VAL A 33 4.42 12.93 14.28
CA VAL A 33 3.17 13.38 14.90
C VAL A 33 2.98 12.71 16.25
N LEU A 34 3.33 11.44 16.34
CA LEU A 34 2.91 10.58 17.44
C LEU A 34 4.04 10.14 18.38
N HIS A 35 5.28 10.51 18.06
CA HIS A 35 6.46 10.29 18.90
C HIS A 35 6.63 8.83 19.39
N VAL A 36 6.15 7.87 18.62
CA VAL A 36 6.19 6.44 18.99
C VAL A 36 7.65 6.00 19.13
N PRO A 37 8.01 5.27 20.20
CA PRO A 37 9.37 4.79 20.40
C PRO A 37 9.82 3.90 19.23
N ALA A 38 11.03 4.16 18.72
CA ALA A 38 11.56 3.56 17.51
C ALA A 38 11.59 2.02 17.53
N THR A 39 11.63 1.41 18.72
CA THR A 39 11.62 -0.04 18.92
C THR A 39 10.27 -0.67 18.60
N GLN A 40 9.15 -0.08 19.03
CA GLN A 40 7.80 -0.53 18.64
C GLN A 40 7.53 -0.18 17.18
N LEU A 41 7.90 1.03 16.77
CA LEU A 41 7.70 1.50 15.41
C LEU A 41 8.35 0.59 14.36
N SER A 42 9.56 0.10 14.62
CA SER A 42 10.28 -0.77 13.69
C SER A 42 9.56 -2.11 13.50
N SER A 43 9.02 -2.70 14.57
CA SER A 43 8.30 -3.99 14.50
C SER A 43 6.99 -3.84 13.73
N ASP A 44 6.24 -2.78 14.00
CA ASP A 44 4.98 -2.48 13.32
C ASP A 44 5.19 -2.11 11.85
N MET A 45 6.24 -1.35 11.53
CA MET A 45 6.57 -1.02 10.14
C MET A 45 6.91 -2.25 9.31
N ILE A 46 7.58 -3.25 9.89
CA ILE A 46 7.81 -4.55 9.22
C ILE A 46 6.48 -5.25 8.94
N LEU A 47 5.56 -5.26 9.91
CA LEU A 47 4.21 -5.81 9.72
C LEU A 47 3.44 -5.09 8.61
N TYR A 48 3.51 -3.76 8.56
CA TYR A 48 2.86 -2.98 7.51
C TYR A 48 3.48 -3.22 6.15
N ILE A 49 4.80 -3.36 6.04
CA ILE A 49 5.47 -3.73 4.79
C ILE A 49 5.00 -5.10 4.31
N ILE A 50 4.91 -6.10 5.20
CA ILE A 50 4.43 -7.44 4.84
C ILE A 50 2.97 -7.41 4.39
N LEU A 51 2.11 -6.70 5.12
CA LEU A 51 0.69 -6.54 4.76
C LEU A 51 0.53 -5.87 3.40
N TYR A 52 1.21 -4.74 3.16
CA TYR A 52 1.16 -4.04 1.89
C TYR A 52 1.76 -4.86 0.74
N THR A 53 2.83 -5.62 1.00
CA THR A 53 3.42 -6.53 0.00
C THR A 53 2.44 -7.63 -0.36
N GLY A 54 1.79 -8.25 0.63
CA GLY A 54 0.73 -9.23 0.41
C GLY A 54 -0.43 -8.63 -0.38
N PHE A 55 -0.82 -7.40 -0.06
CA PHE A 55 -1.88 -6.66 -0.76
C PHE A 55 -1.54 -6.42 -2.24
N ILE A 56 -0.31 -6.02 -2.54
CA ILE A 56 0.20 -5.83 -3.90
C ILE A 56 0.21 -7.17 -4.65
N VAL A 57 0.68 -8.25 -4.02
CA VAL A 57 0.70 -9.59 -4.63
C VAL A 57 -0.72 -10.10 -4.90
N SER A 58 -1.66 -9.93 -3.95
CA SER A 58 -3.08 -10.28 -4.14
C SER A 58 -3.72 -9.47 -5.26
N PHE A 59 -3.38 -8.19 -5.39
CA PHE A 59 -3.84 -7.37 -6.52
C PHE A 59 -3.31 -7.89 -7.85
N GLN A 60 -2.02 -8.27 -7.91
CA GLN A 60 -1.42 -8.88 -9.10
C GLN A 60 -2.05 -10.22 -9.45
N PHE A 61 -2.38 -11.04 -8.46
CA PHE A 61 -3.06 -12.32 -8.66
C PHE A 61 -4.47 -12.14 -9.20
N THR A 62 -5.20 -11.16 -8.66
CA THR A 62 -6.57 -10.85 -9.09
C THR A 62 -6.61 -10.29 -10.52
N ASP A 63 -5.61 -9.51 -10.91
CA ASP A 63 -5.44 -9.01 -12.29
C ASP A 63 -5.26 -10.12 -13.34
N ASN A 64 -4.59 -11.22 -12.97
CA ASN A 64 -4.41 -12.35 -13.88
C ASN A 64 -5.71 -13.14 -14.10
N ALA A 65 -6.69 -13.00 -13.20
CA ALA A 65 -7.96 -13.70 -13.27
C ALA A 65 -9.07 -12.90 -13.99
N LEU A 66 -9.03 -11.57 -13.96
CA LEU A 66 -10.05 -10.69 -14.52
C LEU A 66 -9.43 -9.43 -15.15
N PRO A 67 -9.97 -8.90 -16.27
CA PRO A 67 -9.47 -7.64 -16.85
C PRO A 67 -9.59 -6.50 -15.83
N ILE A 68 -8.50 -5.79 -15.53
CA ILE A 68 -8.54 -4.65 -14.60
C ILE A 68 -9.57 -3.65 -15.10
N SER A 69 -10.64 -3.47 -14.33
CA SER A 69 -11.51 -2.31 -14.49
C SER A 69 -10.96 -1.14 -13.69
N SER A 70 -11.13 0.08 -14.19
CA SER A 70 -10.78 1.31 -13.46
C SER A 70 -11.44 1.38 -12.08
N THR A 71 -12.61 0.76 -11.92
CA THR A 71 -13.32 0.58 -10.65
C THR A 71 -12.52 -0.26 -9.65
N GLN A 72 -11.91 -1.35 -10.10
CA GLN A 72 -11.10 -2.21 -9.23
C GLN A 72 -9.87 -1.46 -8.71
N THR A 73 -9.16 -0.72 -9.58
CA THR A 73 -8.03 0.13 -9.17
C THR A 73 -8.43 1.15 -8.11
N LYS A 74 -9.61 1.78 -8.26
CA LYS A 74 -10.15 2.73 -7.27
C LYS A 74 -10.48 2.06 -5.94
N ILE A 75 -11.09 0.88 -5.95
CA ILE A 75 -11.41 0.13 -4.72
C ILE A 75 -10.12 -0.24 -3.97
N TRP A 76 -9.13 -0.79 -4.66
CA TRP A 76 -7.85 -1.15 -4.03
C TRP A 76 -7.12 0.06 -3.46
N THR A 77 -7.15 1.19 -4.17
CA THR A 77 -6.59 2.46 -3.66
C THR A 77 -7.34 2.94 -2.42
N ALA A 78 -8.68 2.89 -2.43
CA ALA A 78 -9.49 3.29 -1.29
C ALA A 78 -9.22 2.41 -0.07
N VAL A 79 -9.08 1.09 -0.24
CA VAL A 79 -8.76 0.17 0.86
C VAL A 79 -7.38 0.46 1.46
N SER A 80 -6.36 0.71 0.63
CA SER A 80 -5.04 1.11 1.13
C SER A 80 -5.09 2.39 1.95
N ILE A 81 -5.82 3.40 1.49
CA ILE A 81 -5.99 4.67 2.23
C ILE A 81 -6.71 4.43 3.56
N LEU A 82 -7.80 3.66 3.55
CA LEU A 82 -8.62 3.38 4.73
C LEU A 82 -7.83 2.58 5.77
N MET A 83 -7.00 1.64 5.33
CA MET A 83 -6.09 0.88 6.18
C MET A 83 -5.07 1.79 6.86
N THR A 84 -4.39 2.66 6.10
CA THR A 84 -3.45 3.66 6.64
C THR A 84 -4.11 4.55 7.68
N LEU A 85 -5.33 5.01 7.41
CA LEU A 85 -6.08 5.88 8.30
C LEU A 85 -6.48 5.16 9.59
N GLY A 86 -6.88 3.88 9.50
CA GLY A 86 -7.17 3.04 10.65
C GLY A 86 -5.95 2.81 11.55
N ILE A 87 -4.77 2.58 10.96
CA ILE A 87 -3.52 2.45 11.70
C ILE A 87 -3.21 3.73 12.47
N ILE A 88 -3.26 4.88 11.79
CA ILE A 88 -3.02 6.18 12.43
C ILE A 88 -4.01 6.41 13.58
N ALA A 89 -5.28 6.06 13.40
CA ALA A 89 -6.30 6.20 14.43
C ALA A 89 -6.04 5.31 15.66
N VAL A 90 -5.64 4.05 15.48
CA VAL A 90 -5.29 3.14 16.58
C VAL A 90 -4.14 3.71 17.42
N TYR A 91 -3.17 4.29 16.74
CA TYR A 91 -2.00 4.86 17.36
C TYR A 91 -2.27 6.23 18.02
N ALA A 92 -3.30 6.95 17.58
CA ALA A 92 -3.68 8.26 18.12
C ALA A 92 -4.58 8.20 19.37
N ILE A 93 -4.99 7.00 19.78
CA ILE A 93 -5.79 6.72 20.99
C ILE A 93 -4.85 6.27 22.11
#